data_AF-A0A8I1R581-F1
#
_entry.id   AF-A0A8I1R581-F1
#
_cell.length_a   1.000
_cell.length_b   1.000
_cell.length_c   1.000
_cell.angle_alpha   90.00
_cell.angle_beta   90.00
_cell.angle_gamma   90.00
#
_symmetry.space_group_name_H-M   'P 1'
#
loop_
_entity.id
_entity.type
_entity.pdbx_description
1 polymer ?
#
loop_
_entity_poly.entity_id
_entity_poly.type
_entity_poly.pdbx_seq_one_letter_code
_entity_poly.pdbx_strand_id
1 'polypeptide(L)'
;SPAQVFADQVVLCAGALESPALLMRSGIGPEHTLDAAGVACLIDVPEIGRNLQDHLLGAGNLYAARRPVPPSRLQHSESMAYMRAGSFTAGGQPEIVVGCGVAPIVSECFQAPAAGSAYSLLFGITHPTSRGSLRISGPELGDRLIIDPAYLQTGRDRDLFRRALEAAREIGHREALADWRERELLPGPLNGEAEIDSFIARSVITHHHPCGTCRMGKDTDAPVDANLRFKALDNLFVV
;
A
#
# COMPACT_ATOMS: atom_id res chain seq x y z
N SER A 1 -31.81 21.79 3.18
CA SER A 1 -30.90 22.00 4.33
C SER A 1 -30.24 20.68 4.66
N PRO A 2 -28.95 20.63 5.00
CA PRO A 2 -28.35 19.39 5.50
C PRO A 2 -29.10 18.92 6.75
N ALA A 3 -29.34 17.62 6.87
CA ALA A 3 -29.98 17.05 8.04
C ALA A 3 -28.98 17.02 9.21
N GLN A 4 -29.41 17.48 10.38
CA GLN A 4 -28.62 17.38 11.61
C GLN A 4 -29.01 16.09 12.34
N VAL A 5 -28.02 15.26 12.66
CA VAL A 5 -28.19 14.02 13.42
C VAL A 5 -27.48 14.19 14.76
N PHE A 6 -28.15 13.82 15.86
CA PHE A 6 -27.62 13.89 17.22
C PHE A 6 -27.31 12.48 17.73
N ALA A 7 -26.25 12.34 18.52
CA ALA A 7 -25.85 11.07 19.13
C ALA A 7 -25.07 11.31 20.42
N ASP A 8 -25.20 10.39 21.38
CA ASP A 8 -24.43 10.42 22.62
C ASP A 8 -22.98 9.97 22.40
N GLN A 9 -22.74 9.09 21.41
CA GLN A 9 -21.44 8.55 21.03
C GLN A 9 -21.31 8.53 19.50
N VAL A 10 -20.12 8.84 18.99
CA VAL A 10 -19.82 8.85 17.55
C VAL A 10 -18.60 7.97 17.27
N VAL A 11 -18.74 7.03 16.33
CA VAL A 11 -17.64 6.15 15.89
C VAL A 11 -17.38 6.39 14.41
N LEU A 12 -16.17 6.82 14.07
CA LEU A 12 -15.74 7.03 12.69
C LEU A 12 -15.15 5.75 12.11
N CYS A 13 -15.84 5.18 11.12
CA CYS A 13 -15.43 3.99 10.37
C CYS A 13 -15.29 4.28 8.87
N ALA A 14 -14.93 5.52 8.51
CA ALA A 14 -14.86 5.95 7.11
C ALA A 14 -13.57 5.47 6.39
N GLY A 15 -12.67 4.79 7.11
CA GLY A 15 -11.44 4.23 6.57
C GLY A 15 -10.26 5.21 6.59
N ALA A 16 -9.11 4.75 6.10
CA ALA A 16 -7.83 5.46 6.25
C ALA A 16 -7.76 6.81 5.52
N LEU A 17 -8.62 7.06 4.54
CA LEU A 17 -8.65 8.33 3.82
C LEU A 17 -9.74 9.25 4.35
N GLU A 18 -10.97 8.74 4.50
CA GLU A 18 -12.11 9.58 4.81
C GLU A 18 -12.29 9.88 6.31
N SER A 19 -11.80 9.03 7.22
CA SER A 19 -11.82 9.37 8.66
C SER A 19 -10.98 10.62 8.97
N PRO A 20 -9.69 10.72 8.58
CA PRO A 20 -8.92 11.95 8.79
C PRO A 20 -9.46 13.13 7.96
N ALA A 21 -10.01 12.90 6.76
CA ALA A 21 -10.62 13.97 5.97
C ALA A 21 -11.87 14.56 6.64
N LEU A 22 -12.73 13.72 7.23
CA LEU A 22 -13.89 14.16 7.99
C LEU A 22 -13.48 14.95 9.24
N LEU A 23 -12.47 14.48 9.97
CA LEU A 23 -11.91 15.21 11.12
C LEU A 23 -11.41 16.59 10.68
N MET A 24 -10.60 16.65 9.61
CA MET A 24 -10.07 17.92 9.11
C MET A 24 -11.17 18.88 8.64
N ARG A 25 -12.16 18.41 7.88
CA ARG A 25 -13.34 19.24 7.49
C ARG A 25 -14.17 19.71 8.70
N SER A 26 -14.07 18.99 9.82
CA SER A 26 -14.71 19.36 11.09
C SER A 26 -13.85 20.30 11.96
N GLY A 27 -12.74 20.83 11.42
CA GLY A 27 -11.83 21.72 12.15
C GLY A 27 -10.88 20.99 13.11
N ILE A 28 -10.69 19.68 12.96
CA ILE A 28 -9.84 18.85 13.83
C ILE A 28 -8.69 18.27 12.99
N GLY A 29 -7.47 18.77 13.20
CA GLY A 29 -6.31 18.37 12.39
C GLY A 29 -5.15 19.36 12.54
N PRO A 30 -4.08 19.23 11.73
CA PRO A 30 -2.93 20.12 11.82
C PRO A 30 -3.34 21.54 11.41
N GLU A 31 -3.16 22.53 12.29
CA GLU A 31 -3.62 23.92 12.09
C GLU A 31 -3.21 24.48 10.71
N HIS A 32 -1.93 24.39 10.36
CA HIS A 32 -1.41 24.85 9.07
C HIS A 32 -2.07 24.17 7.86
N THR A 33 -2.50 22.91 7.99
CA THR A 33 -3.18 22.17 6.93
C THR A 33 -4.63 22.64 6.79
N LEU A 34 -5.30 22.91 7.91
CA LEU A 34 -6.67 23.44 7.92
C LEU A 34 -6.71 24.86 7.34
N ASP A 35 -5.77 25.72 7.74
CA ASP A 35 -5.63 27.07 7.21
C ASP A 35 -5.44 27.08 5.69
N ALA A 36 -4.54 26.21 5.19
CA ALA A 36 -4.28 26.07 3.76
C ALA A 36 -5.50 25.55 2.97
N ALA A 37 -6.43 24.86 3.64
CA ALA A 37 -7.68 24.37 3.07
C ALA A 37 -8.88 25.31 3.34
N GLY A 38 -8.67 26.45 4.01
CA GLY A 38 -9.75 27.38 4.35
C GLY A 38 -10.74 26.84 5.40
N VAL A 39 -10.29 25.95 6.29
CA VAL A 39 -11.07 25.41 7.42
C VAL A 39 -10.59 26.04 8.72
N ALA A 40 -11.51 26.54 9.55
CA ALA A 40 -11.15 27.05 10.87
C ALA A 40 -10.66 25.91 11.78
N CYS A 41 -9.49 26.09 12.39
CA CYS A 41 -8.97 25.15 13.39
C CYS A 41 -9.74 25.28 14.71
N LEU A 42 -10.38 24.19 15.13
CA LEU A 42 -11.03 24.06 16.44
C LEU A 42 -10.16 23.29 17.43
N ILE A 43 -9.47 22.25 16.94
CA ILE A 43 -8.54 21.44 17.73
C ILE A 43 -7.33 21.10 16.87
N ASP A 44 -6.17 21.65 17.22
CA ASP A 44 -4.91 21.32 16.55
C ASP A 44 -4.42 19.93 16.95
N VAL A 45 -4.38 19.02 15.97
CA VAL A 45 -3.89 17.64 16.14
C VAL A 45 -2.91 17.33 15.01
N PRO A 46 -1.61 17.62 15.19
CA PRO A 46 -0.60 17.56 14.13
C PRO A 46 -0.44 16.19 13.45
N GLU A 47 -0.80 15.11 14.13
CA GLU A 47 -0.63 13.74 13.64
C GLU A 47 -1.81 13.22 12.79
N ILE A 48 -2.92 13.96 12.68
CA ILE A 48 -4.01 13.58 11.76
C ILE A 48 -3.54 13.65 10.31
N GLY A 49 -3.80 12.58 9.56
CA GLY A 49 -3.39 12.44 8.16
C GLY A 49 -1.91 12.09 7.97
N ARG A 50 -1.10 12.08 9.04
CA ARG A 50 0.31 11.64 9.02
C ARG A 50 0.41 10.11 9.11
N ASN A 51 1.63 9.56 9.03
CA ASN A 51 1.88 8.13 9.22
C ASN A 51 1.10 7.22 8.25
N LEU A 52 0.75 7.75 7.07
CA LEU A 52 0.15 6.98 5.99
C LEU A 52 1.11 5.88 5.57
N GLN A 53 0.61 4.65 5.56
CA GLN A 53 1.31 3.45 5.11
C GLN A 53 0.44 2.76 4.08
N ASP A 54 1.09 2.12 3.11
CA ASP A 54 0.44 1.18 2.21
C ASP A 54 1.47 0.14 1.75
N HIS A 55 0.98 -1.03 1.37
CA HIS A 55 1.78 -2.06 0.74
C HIS A 55 1.89 -1.82 -0.76
N LEU A 56 3.01 -2.26 -1.33
CA LEU A 56 3.25 -2.24 -2.76
C LEU A 56 3.46 -3.67 -3.27
N LEU A 57 3.03 -3.92 -4.49
CA LEU A 57 3.43 -5.09 -5.28
C LEU A 57 4.05 -4.63 -6.59
N GLY A 58 5.23 -5.14 -6.91
CA GLY A 58 5.77 -5.07 -8.26
C GLY A 58 4.88 -5.88 -9.21
N ALA A 59 4.29 -5.20 -10.18
CA ALA A 59 3.49 -5.74 -11.27
C ALA A 59 4.28 -5.64 -12.59
N GLY A 60 5.14 -6.60 -12.92
CA GLY A 60 5.53 -7.73 -12.09
C GLY A 60 6.71 -8.50 -12.67
N ASN A 61 7.09 -9.59 -12.01
CA ASN A 61 8.00 -10.57 -12.58
C ASN A 61 7.18 -11.47 -13.54
N LEU A 62 7.13 -11.04 -14.80
CA LEU A 62 6.20 -11.54 -15.81
C LEU A 62 6.83 -12.69 -16.59
N TYR A 63 6.08 -13.77 -16.81
CA TYR A 63 6.50 -14.94 -17.57
C TYR A 63 5.54 -15.21 -18.72
N ALA A 64 6.10 -15.44 -19.91
CA ALA A 64 5.36 -16.04 -21.02
C ALA A 64 5.01 -17.49 -20.65
N ALA A 65 3.76 -17.88 -20.89
CA ALA A 65 3.28 -19.19 -20.55
C ALA A 65 3.44 -20.18 -21.71
N ARG A 66 4.01 -21.36 -21.44
CA ARG A 66 4.25 -22.44 -22.40
C ARG A 66 2.94 -23.10 -22.90
N ARG A 67 1.85 -22.88 -22.18
CA ARG A 67 0.49 -23.33 -22.49
C ARG A 67 -0.53 -22.28 -22.07
N PRO A 68 -1.77 -22.31 -22.60
CA PRO A 68 -2.80 -21.35 -22.21
C PRO A 68 -3.01 -21.35 -20.69
N VAL A 69 -2.89 -20.17 -20.08
CA VAL A 69 -3.23 -19.96 -18.67
C VAL A 69 -4.75 -19.83 -18.58
N PRO A 70 -5.44 -20.76 -17.90
CA PRO A 70 -6.89 -20.65 -17.75
C PRO A 70 -7.24 -19.44 -16.89
N PRO A 71 -8.42 -18.82 -17.09
CA PRO A 71 -8.92 -17.86 -16.12
C PRO A 71 -9.04 -18.55 -14.75
N SER A 72 -8.60 -17.85 -13.72
CA SER A 72 -8.75 -18.27 -12.33
C SER A 72 -10.21 -18.62 -12.02
N ARG A 73 -10.41 -19.67 -11.22
CA ARG A 73 -11.72 -20.04 -10.66
C ARG A 73 -12.01 -19.36 -9.31
N LEU A 74 -11.12 -18.45 -8.91
CA LEU A 74 -11.13 -17.76 -7.64
C LEU A 74 -10.99 -16.25 -7.91
N GLN A 75 -9.88 -15.65 -7.48
CA GLN A 75 -9.67 -14.21 -7.46
C GLN A 75 -8.42 -13.74 -8.21
N HIS A 76 -7.88 -14.58 -9.11
CA HIS A 76 -6.65 -14.34 -9.90
C HIS A 76 -5.33 -14.32 -9.11
N SER A 77 -5.27 -13.71 -7.93
CA SER A 77 -4.11 -13.73 -7.04
C SER A 77 -4.34 -14.76 -5.94
N GLU A 78 -3.86 -15.99 -6.14
CA GLU A 78 -4.37 -17.15 -5.38
C GLU A 78 -3.46 -17.61 -4.23
N SER A 79 -2.18 -17.24 -4.26
CA SER A 79 -1.22 -17.71 -3.26
C SER A 79 -0.16 -16.66 -2.98
N MET A 80 -0.05 -16.25 -1.71
CA MET A 80 1.03 -15.41 -1.20
C MET A 80 2.04 -16.28 -0.44
N ALA A 81 3.30 -16.23 -0.83
CA ALA A 81 4.41 -16.83 -0.12
C ALA A 81 5.14 -15.74 0.67
N TYR A 82 4.89 -15.69 1.98
CA TYR A 82 5.59 -14.80 2.91
C TYR A 82 6.91 -15.43 3.38
N MET A 83 7.98 -14.64 3.46
CA MET A 83 9.30 -15.16 3.83
C MET A 83 10.23 -14.08 4.40
N ARG A 84 11.35 -14.51 4.99
CA ARG A 84 12.48 -13.65 5.33
C ARG A 84 13.25 -13.27 4.07
N ALA A 85 13.84 -12.08 4.03
CA ALA A 85 14.68 -11.67 2.92
C ALA A 85 16.01 -12.44 2.95
N GLY A 86 16.40 -13.03 1.82
CA GLY A 86 17.67 -13.77 1.69
C GLY A 86 17.69 -15.19 2.26
N SER A 87 16.57 -15.73 2.74
CA SER A 87 16.46 -17.14 3.14
C SER A 87 15.03 -17.69 3.01
N PHE A 88 14.87 -18.75 2.22
CA PHE A 88 13.60 -19.47 2.06
C PHE A 88 13.28 -20.44 3.21
N THR A 89 14.22 -20.67 4.13
CA THR A 89 14.06 -21.63 5.24
C THR A 89 13.98 -20.98 6.61
N ALA A 90 14.35 -19.69 6.72
CA ALA A 90 14.28 -18.97 7.97
C ALA A 90 12.81 -18.70 8.39
N GLY A 91 12.49 -19.02 9.64
CA GLY A 91 11.20 -18.67 10.25
C GLY A 91 11.17 -17.23 10.81
N GLY A 92 10.03 -16.83 11.35
CA GLY A 92 9.83 -15.54 12.02
C GLY A 92 8.95 -14.57 11.24
N GLN A 93 8.97 -13.29 11.64
CA GLN A 93 8.17 -12.24 10.99
C GLN A 93 8.59 -12.09 9.51
N PRO A 94 7.66 -12.13 8.55
CA PRO A 94 7.98 -11.90 7.15
C PRO A 94 8.63 -10.54 6.90
N GLU A 95 9.51 -10.49 5.89
CA GLU A 95 10.10 -9.23 5.40
C GLU A 95 9.62 -8.94 3.98
N ILE A 96 9.48 -9.98 3.16
CA ILE A 96 9.06 -9.91 1.76
C ILE A 96 7.92 -10.89 1.47
N VAL A 97 7.27 -10.70 0.33
CA VAL A 97 6.19 -11.56 -0.18
C VAL A 97 6.35 -11.77 -1.68
N VAL A 98 6.07 -12.99 -2.14
CA VAL A 98 5.90 -13.31 -3.57
C VAL A 98 4.50 -13.90 -3.77
N GLY A 99 3.71 -13.27 -4.64
CA GLY A 99 2.34 -13.65 -4.97
C GLY A 99 2.24 -14.30 -6.34
N CYS A 100 1.50 -15.41 -6.45
CA CYS A 100 1.18 -16.02 -7.74
C CYS A 100 -0.08 -15.38 -8.34
N GLY A 101 0.12 -14.49 -9.32
CA GLY A 101 -0.94 -13.93 -10.14
C GLY A 101 -1.17 -14.79 -11.38
N VAL A 102 -2.33 -15.45 -11.45
CA VAL A 102 -2.78 -16.23 -12.61
C VAL A 102 -3.02 -15.31 -13.83
N ALA A 103 -3.37 -14.05 -13.60
CA ALA A 103 -3.46 -13.03 -14.65
C ALA A 103 -2.09 -12.40 -14.96
N PRO A 104 -1.84 -11.95 -16.21
CA PRO A 104 -0.60 -11.27 -16.61
C PRO A 104 -0.58 -9.81 -16.14
N ILE A 105 -0.60 -9.60 -14.82
CA ILE A 105 -0.70 -8.29 -14.18
C ILE A 105 0.61 -7.52 -14.39
N VAL A 106 0.50 -6.32 -14.98
CA VAL A 106 1.60 -5.36 -15.13
C VAL A 106 1.11 -3.94 -14.79
N SER A 107 2.02 -3.05 -14.38
CA SER A 107 1.71 -1.62 -14.28
C SER A 107 1.51 -0.98 -15.65
N GLU A 108 1.01 0.25 -15.66
CA GLU A 108 0.82 1.08 -16.85
C GLU A 108 2.12 1.40 -17.61
N CYS A 109 3.27 1.21 -16.97
CA CYS A 109 4.58 1.39 -17.60
C CYS A 109 4.95 0.26 -18.58
N PHE A 110 4.17 -0.82 -18.65
CA PHE A 110 4.45 -1.97 -19.50
C PHE A 110 3.24 -2.38 -20.33
N GLN A 111 3.50 -2.90 -21.53
CA GLN A 111 2.44 -3.38 -22.41
C GLN A 111 1.85 -4.68 -21.85
N ALA A 112 0.53 -4.67 -21.62
CA ALA A 112 -0.20 -5.87 -21.19
C ALA A 112 -0.11 -6.98 -22.26
N PRO A 113 0.31 -8.21 -21.88
CA PRO A 113 0.21 -9.38 -22.76
C PRO A 113 -1.24 -9.75 -23.05
N ALA A 114 -1.45 -10.58 -24.08
CA ALA A 114 -2.76 -11.17 -24.34
C ALA A 114 -3.22 -12.03 -23.15
N ALA A 115 -4.51 -11.99 -22.84
CA ALA A 115 -5.08 -12.83 -21.79
C ALA A 115 -4.80 -14.32 -22.06
N GLY A 116 -4.35 -15.05 -21.03
CA GLY A 116 -4.01 -16.47 -21.13
C GLY A 116 -2.63 -16.77 -21.72
N SER A 117 -1.87 -15.77 -22.21
CA SER A 117 -0.53 -16.01 -22.79
C SER A 117 0.62 -15.85 -21.77
N ALA A 118 0.34 -15.34 -20.58
CA ALA A 118 1.35 -15.03 -19.57
C ALA A 118 0.74 -15.02 -18.16
N TYR A 119 1.61 -15.07 -17.16
CA TYR A 119 1.27 -14.93 -15.74
C TYR A 119 2.35 -14.07 -15.03
N SER A 120 1.99 -13.47 -13.90
CA SER A 120 2.90 -12.61 -13.13
C SER A 120 3.16 -13.18 -11.74
N LEU A 121 4.43 -13.27 -11.36
CA LEU A 121 4.79 -13.31 -9.95
C LEU A 121 4.86 -11.86 -9.45
N LEU A 122 3.93 -11.51 -8.56
CA LEU A 122 3.92 -10.24 -7.86
C LEU A 122 4.93 -10.31 -6.72
N PHE A 123 5.64 -9.23 -6.44
CA PHE A 123 6.66 -9.22 -5.39
C PHE A 123 6.58 -7.95 -4.56
N GLY A 124 6.76 -8.03 -3.24
CA GLY A 124 6.61 -6.89 -2.36
C GLY A 124 7.32 -7.03 -1.04
N ILE A 125 7.29 -5.95 -0.25
CA ILE A 125 7.77 -5.91 1.13
C ILE A 125 6.58 -5.83 2.08
N THR A 126 6.72 -6.39 3.27
CA THR A 126 5.61 -6.58 4.22
C THR A 126 5.55 -5.54 5.34
N HIS A 127 6.60 -4.76 5.50
CA HIS A 127 6.71 -3.77 6.58
C HIS A 127 7.46 -2.53 6.06
N PRO A 128 6.87 -1.77 5.12
CA PRO A 128 7.50 -0.57 4.58
C PRO A 128 7.81 0.43 5.71
N THR A 129 8.94 1.10 5.58
CA THR A 129 9.43 2.11 6.53
C THR A 129 9.18 3.53 6.04
N SER A 130 8.91 3.72 4.75
CA SER A 130 8.33 4.94 4.21
C SER A 130 7.05 5.33 4.96
N ARG A 131 6.85 6.63 5.18
CA ARG A 131 5.64 7.20 5.78
C ARG A 131 5.19 8.40 4.97
N GLY A 132 3.98 8.30 4.46
CA GLY A 132 3.33 9.36 3.71
C GLY A 132 2.46 10.26 4.59
N SER A 133 1.66 11.06 3.91
CA SER A 133 0.58 11.83 4.50
C SER A 133 -0.60 12.00 3.55
N LEU A 134 -1.75 12.36 4.11
CA LEU A 134 -2.89 12.88 3.38
C LEU A 134 -3.40 14.17 4.03
N ARG A 135 -3.92 15.07 3.20
CA ARG A 135 -4.55 16.31 3.65
C ARG A 135 -5.73 16.67 2.76
N ILE A 136 -6.70 17.39 3.32
CA ILE A 136 -7.78 17.99 2.54
C ILE A 136 -7.26 19.14 1.66
N SER A 137 -7.85 19.37 0.48
CA SER A 137 -7.53 20.54 -0.35
C SER A 137 -8.48 21.72 -0.16
N GLY A 138 -9.60 21.50 0.54
CA GLY A 138 -10.64 22.48 0.77
C GLY A 138 -11.71 21.93 1.73
N PRO A 139 -12.73 22.73 2.08
CA PRO A 139 -13.74 22.36 3.06
C PRO A 139 -14.82 21.42 2.49
N GLU A 140 -14.96 21.33 1.17
CA GLU A 140 -16.11 20.68 0.53
C GLU A 140 -15.91 19.16 0.37
N LEU A 141 -17.03 18.43 0.25
CA LEU A 141 -16.99 16.99 -0.01
C LEU A 141 -16.37 16.64 -1.37
N GLY A 142 -16.49 17.55 -2.35
CA GLY A 142 -15.95 17.36 -3.70
C GLY A 142 -14.46 17.74 -3.83
N ASP A 143 -13.88 18.36 -2.79
CA ASP A 143 -12.48 18.74 -2.79
C ASP A 143 -11.60 17.50 -2.65
N ARG A 144 -10.77 17.25 -3.66
CA ARG A 144 -9.91 16.05 -3.69
C ARG A 144 -8.94 16.04 -2.52
N LEU A 145 -8.70 14.86 -1.96
CA LEU A 145 -7.59 14.68 -1.03
C LEU A 145 -6.25 14.82 -1.75
N ILE A 146 -5.28 15.41 -1.07
CA ILE A 146 -3.89 15.46 -1.49
C ILE A 146 -3.19 14.32 -0.74
N ILE A 147 -2.93 13.23 -1.47
CA ILE A 147 -2.41 11.99 -0.92
C ILE A 147 -0.98 11.80 -1.45
N ASP A 148 -0.02 11.73 -0.54
CA ASP A 148 1.36 11.40 -0.84
C ASP A 148 1.77 10.20 0.04
N PRO A 149 1.80 8.98 -0.50
CA PRO A 149 2.18 7.79 0.25
C PRO A 149 3.70 7.66 0.46
N ALA A 150 4.52 8.53 -0.13
CA ALA A 150 5.98 8.51 -0.03
C ALA A 150 6.61 7.14 -0.38
N TYR A 151 6.08 6.48 -1.41
CA TYR A 151 6.54 5.16 -1.84
C TYR A 151 8.03 5.11 -2.13
N LEU A 152 8.70 4.04 -1.65
CA LEU A 152 10.12 3.75 -1.88
C LEU A 152 11.10 4.87 -1.48
N GLN A 153 10.68 5.78 -0.61
CA GLN A 153 11.49 6.92 -0.19
C GLN A 153 12.68 6.53 0.69
N THR A 154 12.57 5.47 1.50
CA THR A 154 13.68 5.01 2.36
C THR A 154 14.64 4.09 1.62
N GLY A 155 15.89 4.02 2.07
CA GLY A 155 16.87 3.05 1.57
C GLY A 155 16.47 1.60 1.89
N ARG A 156 15.94 1.37 3.11
CA ARG A 156 15.49 0.05 3.56
C ARG A 156 14.40 -0.54 2.67
N ASP A 157 13.43 0.27 2.25
CA ASP A 157 12.34 -0.21 1.42
C ASP A 157 12.84 -0.62 0.03
N ARG A 158 13.72 0.19 -0.56
CA ARG A 158 14.39 -0.12 -1.83
C ARG A 158 15.22 -1.40 -1.74
N ASP A 159 16.07 -1.53 -0.72
CA ASP A 159 16.90 -2.71 -0.50
C ASP A 159 16.06 -3.99 -0.39
N LEU A 160 14.99 -3.97 0.43
CA LEU A 160 14.10 -5.12 0.59
C LEU A 160 13.32 -5.44 -0.69
N PHE A 161 12.95 -4.42 -1.48
CA PHE A 161 12.29 -4.64 -2.77
C PHE A 161 13.21 -5.33 -3.79
N ARG A 162 14.52 -5.05 -3.80
CA ARG A 162 15.48 -5.84 -4.60
C ARG A 162 15.46 -7.30 -4.17
N ARG A 163 15.48 -7.58 -2.87
CA ARG A 163 15.39 -8.94 -2.32
C ARG A 163 14.07 -9.64 -2.67
N ALA A 164 12.96 -8.89 -2.69
CA ALA A 164 11.67 -9.43 -3.11
C ALA A 164 11.66 -9.83 -4.59
N LEU A 165 12.24 -8.99 -5.46
CA LEU A 165 12.40 -9.31 -6.88
C LEU A 165 13.34 -10.50 -7.09
N GLU A 166 14.48 -10.55 -6.41
CA GLU A 166 15.40 -11.69 -6.44
C GLU A 166 14.68 -13.00 -6.07
N ALA A 167 13.91 -12.99 -4.97
CA ALA A 167 13.14 -14.15 -4.54
C ALA A 167 12.07 -14.56 -5.56
N ALA A 168 11.36 -13.60 -6.15
CA ALA A 168 10.37 -13.87 -7.18
C ALA A 168 11.00 -14.53 -8.41
N ARG A 169 12.16 -14.03 -8.87
CA ARG A 169 12.89 -14.62 -9.99
C ARG A 169 13.40 -16.02 -9.66
N GLU A 170 13.92 -16.24 -8.47
CA GLU A 170 14.38 -17.58 -8.04
C GLU A 170 13.22 -18.58 -8.04
N ILE A 171 12.07 -18.21 -7.47
CA ILE A 171 10.84 -19.03 -7.49
C ILE A 171 10.36 -19.26 -8.92
N GLY A 172 10.28 -18.20 -9.71
CA GLY A 172 9.79 -18.24 -11.08
C GLY A 172 10.63 -19.12 -12.00
N HIS A 173 11.93 -19.29 -11.71
CA HIS A 173 12.84 -20.15 -12.48
C HIS A 173 12.96 -21.60 -11.96
N ARG A 174 12.22 -22.00 -10.91
CA ARG A 174 12.25 -23.38 -10.40
C ARG A 174 11.73 -24.40 -11.43
N GLU A 175 12.24 -25.62 -11.34
CA GLU A 175 11.83 -26.74 -12.20
C GLU A 175 10.34 -27.08 -12.05
N ALA A 176 9.78 -26.90 -10.85
CA ALA A 176 8.36 -27.12 -10.59
C ALA A 176 7.42 -26.22 -11.42
N LEU A 177 7.93 -25.12 -11.99
CA LEU A 177 7.20 -24.24 -12.90
C LEU A 177 7.58 -24.43 -14.37
N ALA A 178 8.47 -25.36 -14.72
CA ALA A 178 8.98 -25.52 -16.09
C ALA A 178 7.88 -25.83 -17.11
N ASP A 179 6.85 -26.60 -16.72
CA ASP A 179 5.71 -26.92 -17.60
C ASP A 179 4.80 -25.72 -17.89
N TRP A 180 4.87 -24.67 -17.07
CA TRP A 180 4.13 -23.42 -17.25
C TRP A 180 4.99 -22.32 -17.87
N ARG A 181 6.27 -22.25 -17.51
CA ARG A 181 7.19 -21.20 -17.94
C ARG A 181 7.73 -21.50 -19.34
N GLU A 182 7.48 -20.59 -20.29
CA GLU A 182 8.22 -20.57 -21.55
C GLU A 182 9.53 -19.79 -21.38
N ARG A 183 9.43 -18.53 -20.94
CA ARG A 183 10.57 -17.65 -20.62
C ARG A 183 10.12 -16.49 -19.73
N GLU A 184 11.07 -15.85 -19.05
CA GLU A 184 10.82 -14.56 -18.40
C GLU A 184 10.68 -13.45 -19.45
N LEU A 185 9.65 -12.60 -19.30
CA LEU A 185 9.43 -11.40 -20.10
C LEU A 185 9.92 -10.15 -19.37
N LEU A 186 9.62 -10.04 -18.07
CA LEU A 186 10.02 -8.91 -17.22
C LEU A 186 10.63 -9.43 -15.91
N PRO A 187 11.69 -8.80 -15.40
CA PRO A 187 12.38 -7.62 -15.97
C PRO A 187 13.30 -7.95 -17.16
N GLY A 188 13.60 -9.23 -17.39
CA GLY A 188 14.67 -9.62 -18.31
C GLY A 188 16.06 -9.44 -17.68
N PRO A 189 17.13 -9.35 -18.49
CA PRO A 189 18.48 -9.08 -18.01
C PRO A 189 18.57 -7.69 -17.36
N LEU A 190 19.21 -7.61 -16.18
CA LEU A 190 19.46 -6.38 -15.43
C LEU A 190 20.94 -6.33 -15.04
N ASN A 191 21.57 -5.17 -15.19
CA ASN A 191 22.99 -4.94 -14.91
C ASN A 191 23.16 -3.93 -13.78
N GLY A 192 23.10 -4.42 -12.54
CA GLY A 192 23.37 -3.64 -11.33
C GLY A 192 22.14 -3.02 -10.68
N GLU A 193 22.34 -2.44 -9.50
CA GLU A 193 21.26 -2.00 -8.60
C GLU A 193 20.41 -0.88 -9.19
N ALA A 194 21.01 0.05 -9.95
CA ALA A 194 20.27 1.16 -10.54
C ALA A 194 19.22 0.70 -11.56
N GLU A 195 19.52 -0.33 -12.37
CA GLU A 195 18.55 -0.89 -13.31
C GLU A 195 17.43 -1.65 -12.58
N ILE A 196 17.78 -2.37 -11.51
CA ILE A 196 16.82 -3.04 -10.62
C ILE A 196 15.87 -2.02 -10.00
N ASP A 197 16.39 -0.98 -9.36
CA ASP A 197 15.60 0.06 -8.71
C ASP A 197 14.69 0.80 -9.71
N SER A 198 15.20 1.07 -10.93
CA SER A 198 14.41 1.68 -12.02
C SER A 198 13.29 0.78 -12.54
N PHE A 199 13.52 -0.53 -12.64
CA PHE A 199 12.45 -1.48 -12.96
C PHE A 199 11.40 -1.52 -11.85
N ILE A 200 11.83 -1.64 -10.60
CA ILE A 200 10.93 -1.70 -9.44
C ILE A 200 10.05 -0.45 -9.39
N ALA A 201 10.65 0.75 -9.48
CA ALA A 201 9.93 2.02 -9.44
C ALA A 201 8.85 2.15 -10.53
N ARG A 202 9.08 1.59 -11.73
CA ARG A 202 8.09 1.57 -12.81
C ARG A 202 7.03 0.48 -12.65
N SER A 203 7.34 -0.59 -11.90
CA SER A 203 6.47 -1.77 -11.77
C SER A 203 5.54 -1.74 -10.57
N VAL A 204 5.89 -1.01 -9.50
CA VAL A 204 5.14 -1.07 -8.25
C VAL A 204 3.76 -0.42 -8.40
N ILE A 205 2.75 -1.13 -7.93
CA ILE A 205 1.38 -0.66 -7.76
C ILE A 205 0.99 -0.77 -6.29
N THR A 206 0.01 0.03 -5.86
CA THR A 206 -0.62 -0.12 -4.54
C THR A 206 -1.17 -1.54 -4.37
N HIS A 207 -1.00 -2.09 -3.17
CA HIS A 207 -1.67 -3.35 -2.78
C HIS A 207 -3.00 -3.09 -2.06
N HIS A 208 -3.47 -1.83 -2.05
CA HIS A 208 -4.75 -1.41 -1.50
C HIS A 208 -4.90 -1.62 0.01
N HIS A 209 -3.83 -1.37 0.76
CA HIS A 209 -3.80 -1.42 2.23
C HIS A 209 -3.47 -0.07 2.88
N PRO A 210 -4.08 1.07 2.47
CA PRO A 210 -3.82 2.34 3.12
C PRO A 210 -4.25 2.30 4.59
N CYS A 211 -3.37 2.72 5.50
CA CYS A 211 -3.66 2.74 6.93
C CYS A 211 -2.79 3.75 7.72
N GLY A 212 -3.08 3.91 9.01
CA GLY A 212 -2.20 4.59 9.96
C GLY A 212 -2.43 6.10 10.15
N THR A 213 -3.41 6.67 9.47
CA THR A 213 -3.65 8.12 9.33
C THR A 213 -4.39 8.78 10.51
N CYS A 214 -4.96 7.96 11.38
CA CYS A 214 -5.40 8.33 12.73
C CYS A 214 -4.78 7.33 13.72
N ARG A 215 -3.44 7.27 13.78
CA ARG A 215 -2.72 6.23 14.53
C ARG A 215 -3.13 6.18 16.00
N MET A 216 -3.28 4.98 16.53
CA MET A 216 -3.34 4.73 17.97
C MET A 216 -1.96 4.91 18.59
N GLY A 217 -1.87 5.57 19.74
CA GLY A 217 -0.59 5.76 20.42
C GLY A 217 -0.69 6.20 21.88
N LYS A 218 0.33 5.85 22.66
CA LYS A 218 0.45 6.26 24.08
C LYS A 218 1.07 7.64 24.27
N ASP A 219 1.82 8.11 23.27
CA ASP A 219 2.42 9.43 23.24
C ASP A 219 1.36 10.53 23.14
N THR A 220 1.69 11.72 23.61
CA THR A 220 0.74 12.84 23.74
C THR A 220 0.11 13.23 22.40
N ASP A 221 0.86 13.14 21.31
CA ASP A 221 0.44 13.66 20.00
C ASP A 221 -0.41 12.66 19.20
N ALA A 222 -0.54 11.41 19.67
CA ALA A 222 -1.38 10.41 18.99
C ALA A 222 -2.86 10.81 18.98
N PRO A 223 -3.57 10.79 17.83
CA PRO A 223 -4.97 11.18 17.75
C PRO A 223 -5.91 10.35 18.64
N VAL A 224 -5.66 9.04 18.78
CA VAL A 224 -6.48 8.15 19.61
C VAL A 224 -5.64 7.40 20.65
N ASP A 225 -6.26 7.12 21.80
CA ASP A 225 -5.68 6.29 22.86
C ASP A 225 -5.88 4.79 22.61
N ALA A 226 -5.45 3.95 23.56
CA ALA A 226 -5.52 2.49 23.45
C ALA A 226 -6.95 1.92 23.40
N ASN A 227 -7.97 2.73 23.73
CA ASN A 227 -9.38 2.38 23.62
C ASN A 227 -10.00 2.92 22.32
N LEU A 228 -9.18 3.42 21.38
CA LEU A 228 -9.59 4.04 20.12
C LEU A 228 -10.41 5.33 20.31
N ARG A 229 -10.43 5.88 21.53
CA ARG A 229 -11.07 7.15 21.83
C ARG A 229 -10.18 8.29 21.38
N PHE A 230 -10.78 9.27 20.73
CA PHE A 230 -10.08 10.49 20.31
C PHE A 230 -9.61 11.27 21.53
N LYS A 231 -8.30 11.58 21.64
CA LYS A 231 -7.74 12.06 22.91
C LYS A 231 -8.30 13.41 23.37
N ALA A 232 -8.66 14.27 22.43
CA ALA A 232 -9.17 15.61 22.72
C ALA A 232 -10.69 15.67 22.93
N LEU A 233 -11.42 14.56 22.79
CA LEU A 233 -12.89 14.53 22.88
C LEU A 233 -13.40 13.31 23.67
N ASP A 234 -14.52 13.46 24.37
CA ASP A 234 -14.98 12.43 25.31
C ASP A 234 -15.82 11.32 24.69
N ASN A 235 -16.49 11.59 23.56
CA ASN A 235 -17.48 10.69 22.95
C ASN A 235 -17.22 10.37 21.47
N LEU A 236 -16.00 10.63 20.98
CA LEU A 236 -15.58 10.35 19.60
C LEU A 236 -14.55 9.22 19.55
N PHE A 237 -14.74 8.28 18.63
CA PHE A 237 -13.84 7.14 18.40
C PHE A 237 -13.50 7.01 16.92
N VAL A 238 -12.35 6.39 16.61
CA VAL A 238 -11.96 6.02 15.24
C VAL A 238 -11.65 4.53 15.20
N VAL A 239 -12.44 3.77 14.43
CA VAL A 239 -12.41 2.29 14.39
C VAL A 239 -12.37 1.79 12.96
#